data_AF-A0A6N2B4E1-F1
#
_entry.id   AF-A0A6N2B4E1-F1
#
_cell.length_a   1.000
_cell.length_b   1.000
_cell.length_c   1.000
_cell.angle_alpha   90.00
_cell.angle_beta   90.00
_cell.angle_gamma   90.00
#
_symmetry.space_group_name_H-M   'P 1'
#
loop_
_entity.id
_entity.type
_entity.pdbx_description
1 polymer ?
#
loop_
_entity_poly.entity_id
_entity_poly.type
_entity_poly.pdbx_seq_one_letter_code
_entity_poly.pdbx_strand_id
1 'polypeptide(L)'
;MTETRTCEFGHIKKTTMSSEDGVSGLPCFGVEDDKGGILEDGFAEKGKKKRRICEMGWLSDPLVVLGTDVMLMILSCLDARSVALCLLVSCGWRAVASSDKIWSSKCEELWRGKTHLPRLAKVNDLSKLVVYSLSVMDGKRKRIRKEDLYDHVWEFHFTEAAPEYWRMLDPYWNGTGRPLRRYFLPDGSQTAEPDDKIWGGHESCYSIVTSLLADGNIREHYVRINRWPPMYVTRKEDWSWEISNNFCTYKSIPDADKKDGTGPLFLLH
;
A
#
# COMPACT_ATOMS: atom_id res chain seq x y z
N MET A 1 -16.61 -49.86 -5.88
CA MET A 1 -17.78 -49.18 -5.30
C MET A 1 -17.30 -47.88 -4.71
N THR A 2 -17.73 -46.79 -5.33
CA THR A 2 -17.43 -45.39 -5.02
C THR A 2 -18.21 -44.94 -3.78
N GLU A 3 -17.51 -44.42 -2.76
CA GLU A 3 -18.13 -43.61 -1.71
C GLU A 3 -17.81 -42.14 -1.95
N THR A 4 -18.78 -41.46 -2.54
CA THR A 4 -18.86 -40.01 -2.64
C THR A 4 -19.34 -39.45 -1.30
N ARG A 5 -18.48 -38.75 -0.56
CA ARG A 5 -18.89 -37.93 0.58
C ARG A 5 -19.06 -36.48 0.13
N THR A 6 -20.30 -36.11 -0.11
CA THR A 6 -20.77 -34.73 -0.27
C THR A 6 -20.70 -33.98 1.06
N CYS A 7 -20.02 -32.84 1.11
CA CYS A 7 -20.13 -31.90 2.22
C CYS A 7 -21.22 -30.88 1.92
N GLU A 8 -22.27 -30.89 2.74
CA GLU A 8 -23.40 -29.96 2.68
C GLU A 8 -22.99 -28.56 3.16
N PHE A 9 -23.35 -27.53 2.39
CA PHE A 9 -23.20 -26.13 2.79
C PHE A 9 -24.39 -25.72 3.67
N GLY A 10 -24.12 -25.47 4.94
CA GLY A 10 -25.07 -24.87 5.86
C GLY A 10 -25.35 -23.40 5.50
N HIS A 11 -26.63 -23.10 5.30
CA HIS A 11 -27.17 -21.75 5.13
C HIS A 11 -26.85 -20.84 6.32
N ILE A 12 -26.25 -19.66 6.06
CA ILE A 12 -26.28 -18.53 7.00
C ILE A 12 -26.96 -17.34 6.33
N LYS A 13 -27.93 -16.82 7.09
CA LYS A 13 -28.95 -15.85 6.69
C LYS A 13 -28.37 -14.48 6.32
N LYS A 14 -28.98 -13.87 5.30
CA LYS A 14 -28.89 -12.45 4.95
C LYS A 14 -29.22 -11.57 6.18
N THR A 15 -28.36 -10.61 6.48
CA THR A 15 -28.74 -9.41 7.24
C THR A 15 -28.34 -8.20 6.42
N THR A 16 -29.36 -7.49 5.96
CA THR A 16 -29.28 -6.20 5.27
C THR A 16 -29.00 -5.13 6.32
N MET A 17 -27.94 -4.32 6.14
CA MET A 17 -27.79 -3.04 6.82
C MET A 17 -27.44 -1.96 5.81
N SER A 18 -28.37 -1.04 5.65
CA SER A 18 -28.20 0.30 5.09
C SER A 18 -27.44 1.18 6.08
N SER A 19 -26.46 1.95 5.60
CA SER A 19 -26.08 3.23 6.20
C SER A 19 -25.40 4.07 5.15
N GLU A 20 -26.08 5.12 4.72
CA GLU A 20 -25.44 6.36 4.30
C GLU A 20 -24.53 6.82 5.44
N ASP A 21 -23.32 7.29 5.14
CA ASP A 21 -22.62 8.30 5.94
C ASP A 21 -21.43 8.81 5.15
N GLY A 22 -21.61 10.00 4.58
CA GLY A 22 -20.51 10.88 4.25
C GLY A 22 -19.97 11.57 5.50
N VAL A 23 -19.15 12.58 5.22
CA VAL A 23 -18.80 13.68 6.13
C VAL A 23 -17.57 13.43 7.02
N SER A 24 -16.48 14.04 6.54
CA SER A 24 -15.53 14.89 7.27
C SER A 24 -15.40 14.77 8.79
N GLY A 25 -14.15 14.70 9.25
CA GLY A 25 -13.81 15.05 10.63
C GLY A 25 -12.31 15.19 10.85
N LEU A 26 -11.81 16.43 10.85
CA LEU A 26 -10.62 16.83 11.60
C LEU A 26 -11.10 17.81 12.70
N PRO A 27 -10.51 17.77 13.90
CA PRO A 27 -11.21 18.11 15.13
C PRO A 27 -11.12 19.60 15.46
N CYS A 28 -12.26 20.19 15.84
CA CYS A 28 -12.31 21.45 16.56
C CYS A 28 -12.35 21.16 18.06
N PHE A 29 -11.41 21.75 18.80
CA PHE A 29 -11.38 21.73 20.27
C PHE A 29 -12.60 22.46 20.84
N GLY A 30 -13.26 21.82 21.82
CA GLY A 30 -14.39 22.37 22.55
C GLY A 30 -13.97 23.25 23.73
N VAL A 31 -14.94 24.02 24.22
CA VAL A 31 -15.09 24.40 25.63
C VAL A 31 -16.60 24.50 25.92
N GLU A 32 -17.00 23.94 27.05
CA GLU A 32 -18.35 23.83 27.59
C GLU A 32 -18.93 25.16 28.16
N ASP A 33 -20.22 25.07 28.52
CA ASP A 33 -20.96 25.81 29.56
C ASP A 33 -22.05 26.82 29.14
N ASP A 34 -23.26 26.27 29.02
CA ASP A 34 -24.47 26.49 29.84
C ASP A 34 -25.00 27.90 30.21
N LYS A 35 -26.35 27.95 30.20
CA LYS A 35 -27.33 28.90 30.79
C LYS A 35 -27.89 30.04 29.93
N GLY A 36 -29.22 29.98 29.78
CA GLY A 36 -30.07 30.96 29.11
C GLY A 36 -30.47 32.16 29.97
N GLY A 37 -31.18 33.08 29.32
CA GLY A 37 -31.81 34.25 29.91
C GLY A 37 -32.24 35.24 28.81
N ILE A 38 -33.54 35.54 28.78
CA ILE A 38 -34.24 36.38 27.80
C ILE A 38 -34.26 37.85 28.29
N LEU A 39 -34.18 38.80 27.34
CA LEU A 39 -34.84 40.12 27.25
C LEU A 39 -33.92 41.36 27.04
N GLU A 40 -34.26 42.02 25.93
CA GLU A 40 -34.32 43.44 25.56
C GLU A 40 -33.08 44.35 25.42
N ASP A 41 -33.11 45.00 24.24
CA ASP A 41 -32.74 46.36 23.83
C ASP A 41 -31.36 46.96 24.19
N GLY A 42 -30.66 47.35 23.12
CA GLY A 42 -29.52 48.26 23.21
C GLY A 42 -28.62 48.21 21.98
N PHE A 43 -28.79 49.20 21.09
CA PHE A 43 -27.84 49.51 20.03
C PHE A 43 -26.44 49.75 20.61
N ALA A 44 -25.46 48.92 20.26
CA ALA A 44 -24.04 49.19 20.53
C ALA A 44 -23.16 48.51 19.48
N GLU A 45 -22.51 49.33 18.66
CA GLU A 45 -21.44 48.95 17.73
C GLU A 45 -20.36 48.13 18.46
N LYS A 46 -20.27 46.82 18.16
CA LYS A 46 -19.13 46.00 18.60
C LYS A 46 -18.03 46.08 17.55
N GLY A 47 -16.99 46.83 17.89
CA GLY A 47 -15.80 47.05 17.10
C GLY A 47 -15.23 45.78 16.49
N LYS A 48 -14.98 45.84 15.18
CA LYS A 48 -14.17 44.88 14.44
C LYS A 48 -12.84 44.72 15.17
N LYS A 49 -12.58 43.52 15.69
CA LYS A 49 -11.29 43.14 16.28
C LYS A 49 -10.25 43.22 15.16
N LYS A 50 -9.58 44.37 15.05
CA LYS A 50 -8.56 44.68 14.06
C LYS A 50 -7.42 43.68 14.27
N ARG A 51 -7.35 42.65 13.41
CA ARG A 51 -6.14 41.81 13.30
C ARG A 51 -4.99 42.79 13.10
N ARG A 52 -4.00 42.76 13.99
CA ARG A 52 -2.74 43.48 13.79
C ARG A 52 -2.12 42.91 12.50
N ILE A 53 -2.34 43.60 11.40
CA ILE A 53 -1.56 43.43 10.20
C ILE A 53 -0.21 44.05 10.57
N CYS A 54 0.79 43.20 10.79
CA CYS A 54 2.17 43.66 10.73
C CYS A 54 2.36 44.19 9.31
N GLU A 55 2.59 45.49 9.16
CA GLU A 55 3.07 46.12 7.94
C GLU A 55 4.49 45.63 7.65
N MET A 56 4.60 44.38 7.22
CA MET A 56 5.65 43.97 6.29
C MET A 56 5.14 44.40 4.91
N GLY A 57 5.93 45.21 4.20
CA GLY A 57 5.57 45.77 2.90
C GLY A 57 4.94 44.74 1.97
N TRP A 58 3.98 45.19 1.16
CA TRP A 58 3.09 44.41 0.30
C TRP A 58 3.80 43.32 -0.52
N LEU A 59 4.05 42.16 0.10
CA LEU A 59 4.43 40.95 -0.59
C LEU A 59 3.14 40.36 -1.15
N SER A 60 2.81 40.79 -2.36
CA SER A 60 1.72 40.22 -3.16
C SER A 60 1.91 38.70 -3.27
N ASP A 61 0.82 37.94 -3.14
CA ASP A 61 0.86 36.48 -3.28
C ASP A 61 1.51 36.13 -4.64
N PRO A 62 2.61 35.35 -4.67
CA PRO A 62 3.29 35.02 -5.91
C PRO A 62 2.38 34.29 -6.89
N LEU A 63 1.36 33.56 -6.42
CA LEU A 63 0.37 32.95 -7.31
C LEU A 63 -0.44 34.02 -8.07
N VAL A 64 -0.77 35.14 -7.43
CA VAL A 64 -1.50 36.24 -8.06
C VAL A 64 -0.60 37.01 -9.04
N VAL A 65 0.68 37.20 -8.69
CA VAL A 65 1.64 37.96 -9.51
C VAL A 65 2.12 37.16 -10.72
N LEU A 66 2.47 35.90 -10.53
CA LEU A 66 3.06 35.04 -11.56
C LEU A 66 2.02 34.29 -12.39
N GLY A 67 0.81 34.12 -11.84
CA GLY A 67 -0.25 33.31 -12.44
C GLY A 67 -0.03 31.80 -12.29
N THR A 68 -1.08 31.05 -12.62
CA THR A 68 -1.15 29.60 -12.42
C THR A 68 -0.09 28.82 -13.21
N ASP A 69 0.20 29.19 -14.46
CA ASP A 69 1.08 28.43 -15.33
C ASP A 69 2.54 28.50 -14.87
N VAL A 70 3.03 29.70 -14.56
CA VAL A 70 4.38 29.90 -14.01
C VAL A 70 4.50 29.24 -12.64
N MET A 71 3.46 29.36 -11.80
CA MET A 71 3.44 28.69 -10.51
C MET A 71 3.51 27.16 -10.66
N LEU A 72 2.80 26.59 -11.63
CA LEU A 72 2.87 25.15 -11.93
C LEU A 72 4.27 24.73 -12.34
N MET A 73 4.95 25.52 -13.18
CA MET A 73 6.35 25.26 -13.56
C MET A 73 7.27 25.27 -12.34
N ILE A 74 7.14 26.28 -11.47
CA ILE A 74 7.94 26.38 -10.24
C ILE A 74 7.69 25.18 -9.32
N LEU A 75 6.43 24.84 -9.06
CA LEU A 75 6.08 23.72 -8.17
C LEU A 75 6.50 22.36 -8.76
N SER A 76 6.56 22.22 -10.08
CA SER A 76 7.05 21.00 -10.73
C SER A 76 8.54 20.72 -10.44
N CYS A 77 9.32 21.75 -10.15
CA CYS A 77 10.74 21.62 -9.79
C CYS A 77 10.97 21.19 -8.33
N LEU A 78 9.94 21.21 -7.48
CA LEU A 78 10.07 20.86 -6.07
C LEU A 78 10.01 19.34 -5.86
N ASP A 79 10.54 18.86 -4.73
CA ASP A 79 10.36 17.47 -4.30
C ASP A 79 8.94 17.23 -3.79
N ALA A 80 8.50 15.97 -3.78
CA ALA A 80 7.13 15.59 -3.45
C ALA A 80 6.69 16.08 -2.05
N ARG A 81 7.60 16.13 -1.07
CA ARG A 81 7.28 16.61 0.28
C ARG A 81 7.01 18.11 0.26
N SER A 82 7.84 18.89 -0.44
CA SER A 82 7.64 20.33 -0.57
C SER A 82 6.35 20.67 -1.32
N VAL A 83 6.03 19.96 -2.41
CA VAL A 83 4.74 20.11 -3.11
C VAL A 83 3.56 19.77 -2.19
N ALA A 84 3.66 18.71 -1.38
CA ALA A 84 2.59 18.37 -0.43
C ALA A 84 2.37 19.46 0.62
N LEU A 85 3.42 20.14 1.07
CA LEU A 85 3.28 21.27 2.01
C LEU A 85 2.58 22.48 1.35
N CYS A 86 2.76 22.71 0.05
CA CYS A 86 2.05 23.74 -0.69
C CYS A 86 0.52 23.57 -0.66
N LEU A 87 0.01 22.33 -0.51
CA LEU A 87 -1.42 22.04 -0.37
C LEU A 87 -2.04 22.67 0.90
N LEU A 88 -1.23 23.06 1.87
CA LEU A 88 -1.64 23.60 3.16
C LEU A 88 -1.62 25.14 3.21
N VAL A 89 -1.07 25.81 2.18
CA VAL A 89 -0.85 27.26 2.17
C VAL A 89 -2.16 28.04 1.98
N SER A 90 -2.88 27.79 0.88
CA SER A 90 -4.15 28.44 0.56
C SER A 90 -4.97 27.60 -0.43
N CYS A 91 -6.23 27.96 -0.66
CA CYS A 91 -7.06 27.30 -1.66
C CYS A 91 -6.49 27.41 -3.09
N GLY A 92 -5.93 28.58 -3.45
CA GLY A 92 -5.30 28.79 -4.75
C GLY A 92 -4.05 27.94 -4.92
N TRP A 93 -3.17 27.92 -3.93
CA TRP A 93 -1.97 27.07 -3.95
C TRP A 93 -2.32 25.59 -4.00
N ARG A 94 -3.35 25.17 -3.26
CA ARG A 94 -3.85 23.79 -3.30
C ARG A 94 -4.34 23.41 -4.70
N ALA A 95 -5.05 24.28 -5.39
CA ALA A 95 -5.52 24.01 -6.75
C ALA A 95 -4.36 23.72 -7.72
N VAL A 96 -3.26 24.50 -7.64
CA VAL A 96 -2.07 24.26 -8.48
C VAL A 96 -1.27 23.05 -8.01
N ALA A 97 -0.99 22.95 -6.71
CA ALA A 97 -0.18 21.88 -6.12
C ALA A 97 -0.85 20.50 -6.18
N SER A 98 -2.16 20.41 -6.40
CA SER A 98 -2.89 19.15 -6.60
C SER A 98 -2.89 18.68 -8.06
N SER A 99 -2.23 19.40 -8.97
CA SER A 99 -2.23 19.10 -10.40
C SER A 99 -1.60 17.75 -10.72
N ASP A 100 -2.30 16.93 -11.50
CA ASP A 100 -1.79 15.64 -11.99
C ASP A 100 -0.54 15.79 -12.86
N LYS A 101 -0.30 16.95 -13.47
CA LYS A 101 0.95 17.21 -14.21
C LYS A 101 2.18 17.13 -13.29
N ILE A 102 2.08 17.68 -12.08
CA ILE A 102 3.15 17.62 -11.08
C ILE A 102 3.27 16.20 -10.55
N TRP A 103 2.16 15.61 -10.11
CA TRP A 103 2.18 14.32 -9.43
C TRP A 103 2.44 13.13 -10.35
N SER A 104 2.20 13.23 -11.66
CA SER A 104 2.61 12.18 -12.62
C SER A 104 4.13 11.98 -12.59
N SER A 105 4.90 13.07 -12.67
CA SER A 105 6.35 13.02 -12.58
C SER A 105 6.82 12.51 -11.22
N LYS A 106 6.17 12.92 -10.12
CA LYS A 106 6.52 12.41 -8.78
C LYS A 106 6.19 10.93 -8.59
N CYS A 107 5.13 10.42 -9.21
CA CYS A 107 4.86 8.98 -9.22
C CYS A 107 5.95 8.21 -9.97
N GLU A 108 6.35 8.68 -11.15
CA GLU A 108 7.45 8.06 -11.93
C GLU A 108 8.77 8.05 -11.15
N GLU A 109 9.11 9.16 -10.48
CA GLU A 109 10.26 9.25 -9.58
C GLU A 109 10.16 8.23 -8.42
N LEU A 110 8.99 8.14 -7.77
CA LEU A 110 8.76 7.24 -6.64
C LEU A 110 8.83 5.75 -7.04
N TRP A 111 8.29 5.42 -8.21
CA TRP A 111 8.18 4.05 -8.71
C TRP A 111 9.46 3.54 -9.34
N ARG A 112 10.45 4.41 -9.57
CA ARG A 112 11.76 4.04 -10.10
C ARG A 112 12.43 2.99 -9.20
N GLY A 113 12.79 1.86 -9.80
CA GLY A 113 13.43 0.75 -9.09
C GLY A 113 12.52 -0.01 -8.13
N LYS A 114 11.20 0.18 -8.20
CA LYS A 114 10.23 -0.59 -7.41
C LYS A 114 9.82 -1.87 -8.15
N THR A 115 9.72 -2.96 -7.42
CA THR A 115 9.31 -4.29 -7.90
C THR A 115 7.80 -4.34 -8.14
N HIS A 116 7.02 -3.87 -7.16
CA HIS A 116 5.56 -4.03 -7.14
C HIS A 116 4.86 -2.73 -6.76
N LEU A 117 3.79 -2.39 -7.49
CA LEU A 117 2.88 -1.29 -7.19
C LEU A 117 1.57 -1.82 -6.63
N PRO A 118 0.87 -1.06 -5.76
CA PRO A 118 -0.48 -1.43 -5.35
C PRO A 118 -1.42 -1.47 -6.56
N ARG A 119 -2.31 -2.47 -6.64
CA ARG A 119 -3.30 -2.58 -7.74
C ARG A 119 -4.12 -1.30 -7.97
N LEU A 120 -4.42 -0.58 -6.88
CA LEU A 120 -5.14 0.71 -6.95
C LEU A 120 -4.38 1.78 -7.75
N ALA A 121 -3.04 1.74 -7.81
CA ALA A 121 -2.26 2.66 -8.62
C ALA A 121 -2.49 2.47 -10.14
N LYS A 122 -3.06 1.34 -10.56
CA LYS A 122 -3.42 1.03 -11.95
C LYS A 122 -4.84 1.45 -12.32
N VAL A 123 -5.65 1.89 -11.35
CA VAL A 123 -7.01 2.39 -11.62
C VAL A 123 -6.89 3.80 -12.20
N ASN A 124 -7.34 3.97 -13.44
CA ASN A 124 -7.20 5.24 -14.19
C ASN A 124 -8.07 6.39 -13.65
N ASP A 125 -9.01 6.12 -12.75
CA ASP A 125 -9.97 7.11 -12.24
C ASP A 125 -9.48 7.87 -11.01
N LEU A 126 -8.25 7.62 -10.54
CA LEU A 126 -7.67 8.28 -9.37
C LEU A 126 -6.71 9.41 -9.79
N SER A 127 -6.77 10.53 -9.07
CA SER A 127 -5.78 11.59 -9.22
C SER A 127 -4.39 11.09 -8.86
N LYS A 128 -3.37 11.63 -9.51
CA LYS A 128 -1.97 11.20 -9.33
C LYS A 128 -1.47 11.50 -7.92
N LEU A 129 -1.97 12.54 -7.27
CA LEU A 129 -1.74 12.79 -5.84
C LEU A 129 -2.22 11.64 -4.95
N VAL A 130 -3.43 11.12 -5.21
CA VAL A 130 -4.01 9.99 -4.47
C VAL A 130 -3.20 8.73 -4.75
N VAL A 131 -2.86 8.48 -6.02
CA VAL A 131 -2.03 7.33 -6.43
C VAL A 131 -0.65 7.36 -5.76
N TYR A 132 0.00 8.52 -5.71
CA TYR A 132 1.27 8.71 -4.98
C TYR A 132 1.12 8.36 -3.51
N SER A 133 0.10 8.91 -2.86
CA SER A 133 -0.17 8.70 -1.43
C SER A 133 -0.42 7.23 -1.11
N LEU A 134 -1.25 6.56 -1.91
CA LEU A 134 -1.52 5.12 -1.78
C LEU A 134 -0.26 4.28 -1.99
N SER A 135 0.60 4.65 -2.94
CA SER A 135 1.88 3.97 -3.19
C SER A 135 2.82 4.07 -1.99
N VAL A 136 2.95 5.25 -1.38
CA VAL A 136 3.77 5.46 -0.18
C VAL A 136 3.20 4.68 1.02
N MET A 137 1.87 4.65 1.17
CA MET A 137 1.23 3.86 2.23
C MET A 137 1.42 2.35 2.03
N ASP A 138 1.31 1.87 0.78
CA ASP A 138 1.52 0.46 0.43
C ASP A 138 2.95 0.02 0.71
N GLY A 139 3.93 0.81 0.27
CA GLY A 139 5.35 0.52 0.46
C GLY A 139 5.80 0.47 1.93
N LYS A 140 5.02 1.05 2.85
CA LYS A 140 5.25 1.01 4.31
C LYS A 140 4.52 -0.12 5.01
N ARG A 141 3.75 -0.96 4.30
CA ARG A 141 3.04 -2.09 4.90
C ARG A 141 4.03 -3.10 5.47
N LYS A 142 3.73 -3.56 6.68
CA LYS A 142 4.41 -4.70 7.33
C LYS A 142 3.63 -6.01 7.19
N ARG A 143 2.35 -5.91 6.80
CA ARG A 143 1.41 -7.02 6.74
C ARG A 143 1.19 -7.45 5.30
N ILE A 144 1.45 -8.72 5.02
CA ILE A 144 1.11 -9.33 3.74
C ILE A 144 -0.38 -9.72 3.73
N ARG A 145 -1.01 -9.63 2.58
CA ARG A 145 -2.37 -10.07 2.34
C ARG A 145 -2.37 -11.29 1.43
N LYS A 146 -3.52 -11.94 1.30
CA LYS A 146 -3.64 -13.13 0.44
C LYS A 146 -3.38 -12.77 -1.03
N GLU A 147 -3.86 -11.60 -1.44
CA GLU A 147 -3.63 -11.03 -2.77
C GLU A 147 -2.14 -10.91 -3.10
N ASP A 148 -1.33 -10.38 -2.17
CA ASP A 148 0.13 -10.25 -2.37
C ASP A 148 0.80 -11.62 -2.62
N LEU A 149 0.25 -12.72 -2.10
CA LEU A 149 0.81 -14.06 -2.31
C LEU A 149 0.56 -14.56 -3.73
N TYR A 150 -0.70 -14.54 -4.18
CA TYR A 150 -1.07 -15.12 -5.49
C TYR A 150 -0.93 -14.17 -6.67
N ASP A 151 -0.75 -12.87 -6.42
CA ASP A 151 -0.51 -11.88 -7.47
C ASP A 151 0.89 -12.04 -8.07
N HIS A 152 1.87 -12.37 -7.22
CA HIS A 152 3.28 -12.40 -7.58
C HIS A 152 3.79 -13.81 -7.85
N VAL A 153 4.84 -13.88 -8.66
CA VAL A 153 5.70 -15.07 -8.75
C VAL A 153 6.78 -14.96 -7.69
N TRP A 154 7.15 -16.09 -7.10
CA TRP A 154 8.13 -16.13 -6.01
C TRP A 154 9.33 -16.97 -6.42
N GLU A 155 10.52 -16.37 -6.33
CA GLU A 155 11.77 -17.12 -6.34
C GLU A 155 11.96 -17.80 -5.00
N PHE A 156 12.35 -19.06 -5.03
CA PHE A 156 12.55 -19.92 -3.87
C PHE A 156 13.97 -20.46 -3.85
N HIS A 157 14.58 -20.42 -2.67
CA HIS A 157 15.81 -21.15 -2.39
C HIS A 157 15.87 -21.57 -0.92
N PHE A 158 16.66 -22.60 -0.64
CA PHE A 158 17.02 -23.01 0.70
C PHE A 158 18.13 -22.10 1.27
N THR A 159 18.14 -21.94 2.58
CA THR A 159 19.21 -21.27 3.31
C THR A 159 20.36 -22.26 3.59
N GLU A 160 21.46 -21.75 4.14
CA GLU A 160 22.60 -22.58 4.53
C GLU A 160 22.25 -23.60 5.62
N ALA A 161 21.30 -23.29 6.50
CA ALA A 161 20.87 -24.18 7.57
C ALA A 161 19.97 -25.35 7.07
N ALA A 162 19.60 -25.36 5.79
CA ALA A 162 18.91 -26.49 5.21
C ALA A 162 19.85 -27.71 5.08
N PRO A 163 19.31 -28.93 5.26
CA PRO A 163 20.06 -30.17 5.01
C PRO A 163 20.77 -30.15 3.66
N GLU A 164 22.00 -30.65 3.63
CA GLU A 164 22.86 -30.67 2.44
C GLU A 164 22.17 -31.29 1.23
N TYR A 165 21.41 -32.37 1.44
CA TYR A 165 20.62 -33.02 0.40
C TYR A 165 19.70 -32.03 -0.36
N TRP A 166 19.01 -31.13 0.34
CA TRP A 166 18.14 -30.14 -0.32
C TRP A 166 18.95 -29.05 -1.01
N ARG A 167 20.05 -28.61 -0.41
CA ARG A 167 20.94 -27.62 -1.02
C ARG A 167 21.56 -28.14 -2.31
N MET A 168 21.92 -29.42 -2.39
CA MET A 168 22.46 -30.02 -3.62
C MET A 168 21.45 -30.03 -4.77
N LEU A 169 20.15 -30.08 -4.49
CA LEU A 169 19.08 -30.04 -5.48
C LEU A 169 18.69 -28.62 -5.89
N ASP A 170 19.09 -27.62 -5.10
CA ASP A 170 18.73 -26.22 -5.30
C ASP A 170 19.67 -25.53 -6.31
N PRO A 171 19.15 -25.03 -7.45
CA PRO A 171 19.89 -24.25 -8.43
C PRO A 171 20.69 -23.09 -7.84
N TYR A 172 20.21 -22.46 -6.76
CA TYR A 172 20.89 -21.36 -6.09
C TYR A 172 22.25 -21.79 -5.51
N TRP A 173 22.33 -23.00 -4.98
CA TRP A 173 23.54 -23.52 -4.30
C TRP A 173 24.48 -24.24 -5.25
N ASN A 174 23.94 -25.02 -6.19
CA ASN A 174 24.76 -25.83 -7.10
C ASN A 174 25.14 -25.07 -8.40
N GLY A 175 24.63 -23.85 -8.60
CA GLY A 175 24.94 -22.99 -9.75
C GLY A 175 24.40 -23.51 -11.09
N THR A 176 23.45 -24.44 -11.07
CA THR A 176 22.99 -25.15 -12.29
C THR A 176 21.91 -24.41 -13.09
N GLY A 177 21.39 -23.28 -12.60
CA GLY A 177 20.38 -22.54 -13.34
C GLY A 177 19.69 -21.42 -12.59
N ARG A 178 18.50 -21.06 -13.06
CA ARG A 178 17.65 -20.03 -12.45
C ARG A 178 17.12 -20.53 -11.09
N PRO A 179 16.92 -19.64 -10.11
CA PRO A 179 16.25 -20.01 -8.87
C PRO A 179 14.87 -20.64 -9.12
N LEU A 180 14.46 -21.53 -8.23
CA LEU A 180 13.19 -22.22 -8.33
C LEU A 180 12.03 -21.23 -8.22
N ARG A 181 10.91 -21.53 -8.88
CA ARG A 181 9.72 -20.67 -8.85
C ARG A 181 8.57 -21.33 -8.11
N ARG A 182 7.84 -20.53 -7.36
CA ARG A 182 6.66 -20.93 -6.58
C ARG A 182 5.51 -20.01 -6.92
N TYR A 183 4.34 -20.61 -7.03
CA TYR A 183 3.11 -19.94 -7.41
C TYR A 183 2.07 -20.22 -6.33
N PHE A 184 1.64 -19.19 -5.62
CA PHE A 184 0.52 -19.29 -4.70
C PHE A 184 -0.77 -19.10 -5.49
N LEU A 185 -1.77 -19.94 -5.24
CA LEU A 185 -3.03 -19.93 -5.95
C LEU A 185 -4.16 -19.38 -5.07
N PRO A 186 -5.20 -18.73 -5.63
CA PRO A 186 -6.27 -18.13 -4.84
C PRO A 186 -7.05 -19.11 -3.96
N ASP A 187 -7.08 -20.39 -4.32
CA ASP A 187 -7.72 -21.47 -3.56
C ASP A 187 -6.96 -21.86 -2.28
N GLY A 188 -5.75 -21.33 -2.07
CA GLY A 188 -4.90 -21.67 -0.93
C GLY A 188 -3.90 -22.79 -1.22
N SER A 189 -3.81 -23.28 -2.46
CA SER A 189 -2.77 -24.20 -2.88
C SER A 189 -1.52 -23.48 -3.37
N GLN A 190 -0.39 -24.17 -3.39
CA GLN A 190 0.86 -23.71 -3.96
C GLN A 190 1.29 -24.72 -5.03
N THR A 191 1.89 -24.24 -6.11
CA THR A 191 2.47 -25.06 -7.17
C THR A 191 3.88 -24.58 -7.55
N ALA A 192 4.58 -25.37 -8.35
CA ALA A 192 5.94 -25.12 -8.84
C ALA A 192 6.03 -25.44 -10.34
N GLU A 193 7.21 -25.20 -10.92
CA GLU A 193 7.48 -25.57 -12.30
C GLU A 193 7.51 -27.09 -12.50
N PRO A 194 7.14 -27.62 -13.69
CA PRO A 194 7.10 -29.07 -13.94
C PRO A 194 8.45 -29.79 -13.82
N ASP A 195 9.56 -29.08 -14.06
CA ASP A 195 10.93 -29.59 -13.96
C ASP A 195 11.54 -29.45 -12.56
N ASP A 196 10.77 -28.95 -11.59
CA ASP A 196 11.21 -28.80 -10.22
C ASP A 196 11.40 -30.15 -9.52
N LYS A 197 12.66 -30.58 -9.43
CA LYS A 197 13.08 -31.82 -8.77
C LYS A 197 12.81 -31.85 -7.27
N ILE A 198 12.64 -30.69 -6.63
CA ILE A 198 12.39 -30.56 -5.19
C ILE A 198 10.89 -30.66 -4.89
N TRP A 199 10.04 -30.16 -5.79
CA TRP A 199 8.59 -30.13 -5.59
C TRP A 199 7.99 -31.54 -5.42
N GLY A 200 8.46 -32.49 -6.21
CA GLY A 200 8.06 -33.91 -6.09
C GLY A 200 6.58 -34.19 -6.35
N GLY A 201 5.80 -33.21 -6.85
CA GLY A 201 4.39 -33.36 -7.18
C GLY A 201 3.43 -33.44 -5.99
N HIS A 202 3.90 -33.07 -4.80
CA HIS A 202 3.06 -33.10 -3.60
C HIS A 202 2.07 -31.92 -3.57
N GLU A 203 0.87 -32.17 -3.05
CA GLU A 203 -0.05 -31.09 -2.71
C GLU A 203 0.57 -30.20 -1.62
N SER A 204 0.56 -28.90 -1.85
CA SER A 204 1.03 -27.90 -0.89
C SER A 204 -0.05 -26.87 -0.68
N CYS A 205 -0.35 -26.56 0.57
CA CYS A 205 -1.32 -25.55 0.95
C CYS A 205 -0.65 -24.46 1.79
N TYR A 206 -1.16 -23.24 1.67
CA TYR A 206 -0.70 -22.09 2.44
C TYR A 206 -1.86 -21.39 3.16
N SER A 207 -1.52 -20.72 4.26
CA SER A 207 -2.42 -19.83 4.99
C SER A 207 -1.65 -18.69 5.63
N ILE A 208 -2.34 -17.58 5.89
CA ILE A 208 -1.80 -16.46 6.66
C ILE A 208 -2.32 -16.58 8.09
N VAL A 209 -1.41 -16.71 9.05
CA VAL A 209 -1.75 -16.75 10.47
C VAL A 209 -1.55 -15.37 11.05
N THR A 210 -2.60 -14.84 11.70
CA THR A 210 -2.53 -13.58 12.46
C THR A 210 -3.09 -13.84 13.84
N SER A 211 -2.25 -13.72 14.87
CA SER A 211 -2.68 -13.80 16.27
C SER A 211 -2.73 -12.40 16.88
N LEU A 212 -3.73 -12.15 17.72
CA LEU A 212 -3.95 -10.88 18.40
C LEU A 212 -3.75 -11.07 19.91
N LEU A 213 -3.20 -10.05 20.55
CA LEU A 213 -3.18 -9.86 21.99
C LEU A 213 -4.56 -9.38 22.46
N ALA A 214 -4.80 -9.46 23.77
CA ALA A 214 -6.07 -9.05 24.39
C ALA A 214 -6.40 -7.57 24.19
N ASP A 215 -5.39 -6.72 23.97
CA ASP A 215 -5.52 -5.29 23.67
C ASP A 215 -5.75 -5.00 22.17
N GLY A 216 -5.90 -6.04 21.34
CA GLY A 216 -6.09 -5.94 19.89
C GLY A 216 -4.79 -5.76 19.10
N ASN A 217 -3.63 -5.68 19.75
CA ASN A 217 -2.35 -5.60 19.06
C ASN A 217 -1.99 -6.94 18.42
N ILE A 218 -1.34 -6.92 17.26
CA ILE A 218 -0.90 -8.14 16.59
C ILE A 218 0.28 -8.73 17.35
N ARG A 219 0.14 -9.99 17.78
CA ARG A 219 1.22 -10.77 18.39
C ARG A 219 2.11 -11.41 17.34
N GLU A 220 1.50 -12.11 16.39
CA GLU A 220 2.22 -12.79 15.31
C GLU A 220 1.49 -12.60 13.98
N HIS A 221 2.26 -12.44 12.90
CA HIS A 221 1.75 -12.40 11.55
C HIS A 221 2.76 -13.08 10.63
N TYR A 222 2.40 -14.25 10.10
CA TYR A 222 3.30 -15.08 9.30
C TYR A 222 2.54 -15.92 8.28
N VAL A 223 3.27 -16.43 7.29
CA VAL A 223 2.75 -17.39 6.30
C VAL A 223 3.08 -18.80 6.76
N ARG A 224 2.08 -19.68 6.75
CA ARG A 224 2.24 -21.11 7.05
C ARG A 224 2.09 -21.88 5.75
N ILE A 225 3.12 -22.64 5.36
CA ILE A 225 3.09 -23.54 4.21
C ILE A 225 3.14 -24.97 4.74
N ASN A 226 2.09 -25.76 4.49
CA ASN A 226 1.93 -27.10 5.06
C ASN A 226 2.23 -27.13 6.58
N ARG A 227 3.11 -28.04 6.99
CA ARG A 227 3.58 -28.19 8.38
C ARG A 227 4.96 -27.58 8.62
N TRP A 228 5.49 -26.80 7.66
CA TRP A 228 6.79 -26.13 7.80
C TRP A 228 6.77 -25.06 8.88
N PRO A 229 7.90 -24.78 9.56
CA PRO A 229 8.00 -23.71 10.55
C PRO A 229 7.45 -22.37 10.03
N PRO A 230 6.94 -21.50 10.92
CA PRO A 230 6.42 -20.18 10.56
C PRO A 230 7.35 -19.43 9.61
N MET A 231 6.78 -18.90 8.52
CA MET A 231 7.52 -18.08 7.57
C MET A 231 7.24 -16.60 7.83
N TYR A 232 8.23 -15.88 8.31
CA TYR A 232 8.11 -14.46 8.62
C TYR A 232 8.19 -13.62 7.36
N VAL A 233 7.47 -12.50 7.38
CA VAL A 233 7.21 -11.67 6.22
C VAL A 233 7.94 -10.35 6.40
N THR A 234 8.64 -9.91 5.36
CA THR A 234 9.31 -8.60 5.32
C THR A 234 9.00 -7.89 4.01
N ARG A 235 8.66 -6.59 4.08
CA ARG A 235 8.62 -5.71 2.90
C ARG A 235 9.98 -5.05 2.74
N LYS A 236 10.56 -5.13 1.55
CA LYS A 236 11.87 -4.54 1.22
C LYS A 236 11.72 -3.12 0.68
N GLU A 237 12.83 -2.38 0.60
CA GLU A 237 12.86 -1.00 0.11
C GLU A 237 12.48 -0.86 -1.37
N ASP A 238 12.78 -1.87 -2.18
CA ASP A 238 12.34 -2.01 -3.57
C ASP A 238 10.85 -2.37 -3.69
N TRP A 239 10.11 -2.44 -2.57
CA TRP A 239 8.72 -2.86 -2.50
C TRP A 239 8.46 -4.31 -2.91
N SER A 240 9.51 -5.13 -2.99
CA SER A 240 9.35 -6.59 -3.00
C SER A 240 8.96 -7.12 -1.62
N TRP A 241 8.34 -8.29 -1.63
CA TRP A 241 8.07 -9.10 -0.44
C TRP A 241 9.11 -10.21 -0.31
N GLU A 242 9.48 -10.49 0.93
CA GLU A 242 10.27 -11.66 1.31
C GLU A 242 9.49 -12.44 2.38
N ILE A 243 9.43 -13.76 2.20
CA ILE A 243 8.84 -14.70 3.15
C ILE A 243 9.92 -15.72 3.48
N SER A 244 10.38 -15.79 4.72
CA SER A 244 11.52 -16.63 5.08
C SER A 244 11.40 -17.25 6.46
N ASN A 245 12.10 -18.36 6.64
CA ASN A 245 12.40 -18.94 7.95
C ASN A 245 13.86 -19.39 7.94
N ASN A 246 14.27 -20.16 8.96
CA ASN A 246 15.64 -20.65 9.06
C ASN A 246 16.05 -21.60 7.93
N PHE A 247 15.12 -22.20 7.19
CA PHE A 247 15.39 -23.23 6.18
C PHE A 247 15.26 -22.73 4.74
N CYS A 248 14.36 -21.79 4.46
CA CYS A 248 14.12 -21.33 3.10
C CYS A 248 13.64 -19.90 3.03
N THR A 249 13.80 -19.32 1.85
CA THR A 249 13.43 -17.95 1.51
C THR A 249 12.63 -17.96 0.22
N TYR A 250 11.57 -17.16 0.21
CA TYR A 250 10.79 -16.81 -0.95
C TYR A 250 10.92 -15.31 -1.18
N LYS A 251 11.28 -14.89 -2.39
CA LYS A 251 11.34 -13.48 -2.78
C LYS A 251 10.40 -13.23 -3.95
N SER A 252 9.50 -12.26 -3.82
CA SER A 252 8.61 -11.89 -4.92
C SER A 252 9.43 -11.22 -6.04
N ILE A 253 9.27 -11.64 -7.28
CA ILE A 253 10.00 -11.08 -8.43
C ILE A 253 9.18 -10.04 -9.20
N PRO A 254 9.83 -9.09 -9.90
CA PRO A 254 9.13 -8.16 -10.78
C PRO A 254 8.30 -8.90 -11.83
N ASP A 255 7.13 -8.37 -12.13
CA ASP A 255 6.16 -8.95 -13.07
C ASP A 255 5.60 -7.89 -14.04
N ALA A 256 6.36 -6.83 -14.31
CA ALA A 256 5.93 -5.73 -15.17
C ALA A 256 5.54 -6.19 -16.59
N ASP A 257 6.17 -7.24 -17.10
CA ASP A 257 5.92 -7.88 -18.39
C ASP A 257 4.63 -8.72 -18.45
N LYS A 258 4.05 -9.08 -17.30
CA LYS A 258 2.78 -9.82 -17.23
C LYS A 258 1.61 -8.87 -17.50
N LYS A 259 0.65 -9.33 -18.31
CA LYS A 259 -0.58 -8.58 -18.69
C LYS A 259 -1.31 -7.95 -17.49
N ASP A 260 -1.34 -8.65 -16.37
CA ASP A 260 -1.96 -8.22 -15.11
C ASP A 260 -0.96 -8.15 -13.94
N GLY A 261 0.34 -8.02 -14.24
CA GLY A 261 1.37 -7.93 -13.20
C GLY A 261 1.25 -6.64 -12.40
N THR A 262 1.95 -6.53 -11.29
CA THR A 262 1.93 -5.37 -10.40
C THR A 262 3.11 -4.42 -10.59
N GLY A 263 4.14 -4.79 -11.35
CA GLY A 263 5.31 -3.97 -11.56
C GLY A 263 5.06 -2.69 -12.39
N PRO A 264 5.93 -1.67 -12.23
CA PRO A 264 5.90 -0.49 -13.08
C PRO A 264 6.32 -0.83 -14.51
N LEU A 265 5.48 -0.48 -15.48
CA LEU A 265 5.83 -0.52 -16.90
C LEU A 265 6.58 0.77 -17.24
N PHE A 266 7.91 0.70 -17.29
CA PHE A 266 8.67 1.77 -17.92
C PHE A 266 8.70 1.50 -19.41
N LEU A 267 7.90 2.26 -20.18
CA LEU A 267 8.16 2.39 -21.61
C LEU A 267 9.55 3.03 -21.72
N LEU A 268 10.53 2.29 -22.25
CA LEU A 268 11.79 2.87 -22.68
C LEU A 268 11.45 3.94 -23.71
N HIS A 269 11.53 5.21 -23.30
CA HIS A 269 11.47 6.37 -24.19
C HIS A 269 12.81 6.53 -24.90
#